data_AF-A0A2T6IWH4-F1
#
_entry.id   AF-A0A2T6IWH4-F1
#
_cell.length_a   1.000
_cell.length_b   1.000
_cell.length_c   1.000
_cell.angle_alpha   90.00
_cell.angle_beta   90.00
_cell.angle_gamma   90.00
#
_symmetry.space_group_name_H-M   'P 1'
#
loop_
_entity.id
_entity.type
_entity.pdbx_description
1 polymer ?
#
loop_
_entity_poly.entity_id
_entity_poly.type
_entity_poly.pdbx_seq_one_letter_code
_entity_poly.pdbx_strand_id
1 'polypeptide(L)'
;MDLPWRGSLPRWNCGFQLVEAIPDWKVFVFGGSASESDSSQKRCECRLMNDVGVLTLGGAKHWNTPALEEARKPPRKSTAPSELERKTSFASVHVDAGEAARQVPRAREHAAMAYDAEESLLVLFGGWVDDWLDDLWTLNVSSVVGPPYAVTSIRPNLGPVTGSTLVSVLGAGFTEGSITVRFQSQEHHVDVPAEFVSSTEVTARTACVKGGIGQ
;
A
#
# COMPACT_ATOMS: atom_id res chain seq x y z
N MET A 1 -12.26 24.92 -3.67
CA MET A 1 -10.79 24.78 -3.75
C MET A 1 -10.52 23.97 -5.01
N ASP A 2 -9.73 24.51 -5.93
CA ASP A 2 -9.29 23.77 -7.11
C ASP A 2 -8.06 22.93 -6.73
N LEU A 3 -8.09 21.64 -7.06
CA LEU A 3 -7.05 20.65 -6.68
C LEU A 3 -6.59 19.88 -7.93
N PRO A 4 -5.89 20.55 -8.86
CA PRO A 4 -5.45 19.92 -10.09
C PRO A 4 -4.37 18.88 -9.81
N TRP A 5 -4.48 17.71 -10.42
CA TRP A 5 -3.40 16.73 -10.49
C TRP A 5 -2.32 17.26 -11.44
N ARG A 6 -1.40 18.06 -10.89
CA ARG A 6 -0.34 18.71 -11.67
C ARG A 6 0.53 17.65 -12.37
N GLY A 7 0.73 17.85 -13.67
CA GLY A 7 1.47 16.89 -14.53
C GLY A 7 0.58 15.85 -15.21
N SER A 8 -0.71 15.81 -14.89
CA SER A 8 -1.73 15.02 -15.58
C SER A 8 -2.67 15.92 -16.37
N LEU A 9 -3.16 15.42 -17.51
CA LEU A 9 -4.28 16.04 -18.22
C LEU A 9 -5.61 15.81 -17.48
N PRO A 10 -6.61 16.69 -17.69
CA PRO A 10 -7.99 16.41 -17.30
C PRO A 10 -8.46 15.11 -17.94
N ARG A 11 -9.10 14.26 -17.14
CA ARG A 11 -9.48 12.91 -17.55
C ARG A 11 -10.86 12.52 -17.04
N TRP A 12 -11.53 11.66 -17.78
CA TRP A 12 -12.80 11.04 -17.42
C TRP A 12 -12.71 9.52 -17.61
N ASN A 13 -13.74 8.78 -17.21
CA ASN A 13 -13.77 7.31 -17.26
C ASN A 13 -12.57 6.64 -16.58
N CYS A 14 -11.95 7.29 -15.60
CA CYS A 14 -10.88 6.69 -14.80
C CYS A 14 -11.45 5.72 -13.77
N GLY A 15 -10.67 4.70 -13.43
CA GLY A 15 -10.94 3.88 -12.25
C GLY A 15 -10.53 4.64 -11.00
N PHE A 16 -11.28 4.53 -9.92
CA PHE A 16 -10.88 5.05 -8.63
C PHE A 16 -11.24 4.09 -7.50
N GLN A 17 -10.43 4.11 -6.44
CA GLN A 17 -10.66 3.34 -5.22
C GLN A 17 -10.31 4.19 -4.01
N LEU A 18 -11.26 4.33 -3.08
CA LEU A 18 -11.04 4.93 -1.78
C LEU A 18 -10.46 3.88 -0.83
N VAL A 19 -9.38 4.24 -0.14
CA VAL A 19 -8.64 3.36 0.76
C VAL A 19 -8.44 4.06 2.09
N GLU A 20 -8.76 3.34 3.17
CA GLU A 20 -8.43 3.78 4.52
C GLU A 20 -6.92 3.65 4.74
N ALA A 21 -6.30 4.75 5.15
CA ALA A 21 -4.91 4.82 5.50
C ALA A 21 -4.80 5.73 6.73
N ILE A 22 -4.00 5.34 7.71
CA ILE A 22 -3.78 6.15 8.91
C ILE A 22 -2.50 6.95 8.70
N PRO A 23 -2.52 8.29 8.82
CA PRO A 23 -3.56 9.11 9.46
C PRO A 23 -4.73 9.55 8.56
N ASP A 24 -4.54 9.55 7.25
CA ASP A 24 -5.49 10.17 6.31
C ASP A 24 -5.87 9.21 5.18
N TRP A 25 -7.17 9.20 4.86
CA TRP A 25 -7.75 8.43 3.76
C TRP A 25 -7.12 8.82 2.42
N LYS A 26 -6.99 7.84 1.52
CA LYS A 26 -6.36 8.01 0.20
C LYS A 26 -7.29 7.58 -0.90
N VAL A 27 -7.32 8.33 -1.99
CA VAL A 27 -8.01 7.94 -3.23
C VAL A 27 -6.97 7.57 -4.27
N PHE A 28 -6.99 6.33 -4.72
CA PHE A 28 -6.23 5.88 -5.87
C PHE A 28 -7.05 6.15 -7.12
N VAL A 29 -6.42 6.72 -8.14
CA VAL A 29 -7.02 6.97 -9.45
C VAL A 29 -6.11 6.36 -10.50
N PHE A 30 -6.66 5.56 -11.40
CA PHE A 30 -5.91 4.91 -12.46
C PHE A 30 -6.54 5.13 -13.83
N GLY A 31 -5.68 5.39 -14.80
CA GLY A 31 -6.03 5.42 -16.22
C GLY A 31 -7.11 6.44 -16.58
N GLY A 32 -8.02 6.05 -17.46
CA GLY A 32 -9.05 6.90 -18.04
C GLY A 32 -8.65 7.52 -19.38
N SER A 33 -9.59 8.26 -19.94
CA SER A 33 -9.43 9.01 -21.19
C SER A 33 -9.16 10.47 -20.89
N ALA A 34 -8.16 11.04 -21.54
CA ALA A 34 -7.81 12.45 -21.41
C ALA A 34 -7.73 13.15 -22.76
N SER A 35 -7.98 14.46 -22.76
CA SER A 35 -7.84 15.31 -23.94
C SER A 35 -7.28 16.68 -23.53
N GLU A 36 -6.53 17.31 -24.43
CA GLU A 36 -5.98 18.66 -24.23
C GLU A 36 -7.00 19.77 -24.53
N SER A 37 -8.09 19.48 -25.25
CA SER A 37 -9.05 20.50 -25.69
C SER A 37 -10.24 20.65 -24.75
N ASP A 38 -10.51 21.88 -24.31
CA ASP A 38 -11.72 22.29 -23.57
C ASP A 38 -13.04 22.10 -24.36
N SER A 39 -12.97 21.73 -25.65
CA SER A 39 -14.15 21.60 -26.50
C SER A 39 -14.75 20.18 -26.46
N SER A 40 -16.02 20.11 -26.09
CA SER A 40 -16.86 18.90 -26.05
C SER A 40 -17.04 18.19 -27.41
N GLN A 41 -16.45 18.71 -28.49
CA GLN A 41 -16.62 18.23 -29.86
C GLN A 41 -15.52 17.30 -30.37
N LYS A 42 -14.42 17.10 -29.64
CA LYS A 42 -13.29 16.22 -30.04
C LYS A 42 -13.20 14.93 -29.22
N ARG A 43 -14.32 14.23 -29.04
CA ARG A 43 -14.31 12.86 -28.46
C ARG A 43 -13.42 11.86 -29.23
N CYS A 44 -13.01 12.18 -30.46
CA CYS A 44 -12.18 11.32 -31.30
C CYS A 44 -10.67 11.45 -31.05
N GLU A 45 -10.18 12.50 -30.38
CA GLU A 45 -8.76 12.66 -30.00
C GLU A 45 -8.61 12.49 -28.48
N CYS A 46 -8.86 11.27 -28.00
CA CYS A 46 -8.68 10.91 -26.59
C CYS A 46 -7.45 10.03 -26.43
N ARG A 47 -6.55 10.43 -25.53
CA ARG A 47 -5.42 9.60 -25.12
C ARG A 47 -5.83 8.79 -23.89
N LEU A 48 -5.76 7.48 -24.01
CA LEU A 48 -5.87 6.59 -22.86
C LEU A 48 -4.62 6.74 -21.98
N MET A 49 -4.84 6.77 -20.67
CA MET A 49 -3.79 6.90 -19.66
C MET A 49 -3.56 5.58 -18.93
N ASN A 50 -2.35 5.35 -18.42
CA ASN A 50 -1.98 4.20 -17.58
C ASN A 50 -1.22 4.60 -16.30
N ASP A 51 -1.17 5.88 -16.00
CA ASP A 51 -0.59 6.38 -14.77
C ASP A 51 -1.58 6.24 -13.61
N VAL A 52 -1.01 6.24 -12.40
CA VAL A 52 -1.78 6.20 -11.16
C VAL A 52 -1.49 7.46 -10.36
N GLY A 53 -2.55 8.05 -9.81
CA GLY A 53 -2.51 9.20 -8.92
C GLY A 53 -3.05 8.80 -7.56
N VAL A 54 -2.46 9.36 -6.51
CA VAL A 54 -2.92 9.19 -5.13
C VAL A 54 -3.29 10.55 -4.59
N LEU A 55 -4.56 10.74 -4.25
CA LEU A 55 -5.05 11.92 -3.57
C LEU A 55 -5.14 11.65 -2.08
N THR A 56 -4.38 12.39 -1.27
CA THR A 56 -4.47 12.31 0.19
C THR A 56 -5.57 13.26 0.68
N LEU A 57 -6.52 12.75 1.47
CA LEU A 57 -7.72 13.48 1.95
C LEU A 57 -7.58 14.10 3.34
N GLY A 58 -6.36 14.23 3.85
CA GLY A 58 -6.09 14.80 5.17
C GLY A 58 -6.35 16.30 5.30
N GLY A 59 -5.78 16.89 6.36
CA GLY A 59 -5.90 18.33 6.63
C GLY A 59 -5.47 19.22 5.46
N ALA A 60 -4.46 18.80 4.71
CA ALA A 60 -4.04 19.42 3.44
C ALA A 60 -4.18 18.43 2.29
N LYS A 61 -5.18 18.67 1.43
CA LYS A 61 -5.45 17.84 0.25
C LYS A 61 -4.39 18.07 -0.81
N HIS A 62 -3.77 17.00 -1.28
CA HIS A 62 -2.73 17.06 -2.32
C HIS A 62 -2.64 15.77 -3.11
N TRP A 63 -2.18 15.89 -4.35
CA TRP A 63 -1.92 14.79 -5.27
C TRP A 63 -0.46 14.34 -5.18
N ASN A 64 -0.26 13.03 -5.27
CA ASN A 64 1.04 12.38 -5.29
C ASN A 64 1.05 11.34 -6.40
N THR A 65 2.19 11.21 -7.09
CA THR A 65 2.46 10.06 -7.94
C THR A 65 3.19 9.03 -7.07
N PRO A 66 2.61 7.83 -6.84
CA PRO A 66 3.24 6.86 -5.97
C PRO A 66 4.50 6.30 -6.64
N ALA A 67 5.55 6.10 -5.85
CA ALA A 67 6.71 5.35 -6.28
C ALA A 67 6.31 3.88 -6.40
N LEU A 68 5.93 3.46 -7.60
CA LEU A 68 5.56 2.06 -7.88
C LEU A 68 6.78 1.17 -7.68
N GLU A 69 6.63 0.13 -6.85
CA GLU A 69 7.68 -0.86 -6.62
C GLU A 69 8.06 -1.52 -7.95
N GLU A 70 9.37 -1.60 -8.23
CA GLU A 70 9.85 -2.33 -9.39
C GLU A 70 9.61 -3.83 -9.14
N ALA A 71 9.05 -4.54 -10.12
CA ALA A 71 8.79 -5.96 -10.01
C ALA A 71 10.08 -6.72 -9.68
N ARG A 72 10.27 -7.04 -8.40
CA ARG A 72 11.44 -7.77 -7.94
C ARG A 72 11.32 -9.20 -8.43
N LYS A 73 12.12 -9.57 -9.43
CA LYS A 73 12.15 -10.94 -9.96
C LYS A 73 12.35 -11.91 -8.78
N PRO A 74 11.49 -12.94 -8.61
CA PRO A 74 11.70 -13.89 -7.52
C PRO A 74 13.09 -14.52 -7.69
N PRO A 75 13.86 -14.68 -6.59
CA PRO A 75 15.14 -15.38 -6.68
C PRO A 75 14.87 -16.78 -7.24
N ARG A 76 15.53 -17.14 -8.34
CA ARG A 76 15.48 -18.49 -8.89
C ARG A 76 15.95 -19.46 -7.79
N LYS A 77 15.02 -20.14 -7.10
CA LYS A 77 15.38 -21.32 -6.31
C LYS A 77 15.92 -22.34 -7.32
N SER A 78 17.16 -22.79 -7.14
CA SER A 78 17.82 -23.76 -8.02
C SER A 78 17.27 -25.19 -7.88
N THR A 79 16.25 -25.39 -7.06
CA THR A 79 15.63 -26.69 -6.83
C THR A 79 14.37 -26.82 -7.68
N ALA A 80 14.32 -27.82 -8.55
CA ALA A 80 13.13 -28.15 -9.32
C ALA A 80 11.93 -28.35 -8.38
N PRO A 81 10.78 -27.70 -8.62
CA PRO A 81 9.60 -27.86 -7.78
C PRO A 81 9.04 -29.28 -7.92
N SER A 82 8.63 -29.83 -6.78
CA SER A 82 8.05 -31.17 -6.67
C SER A 82 6.72 -31.26 -7.43
N GLU A 83 6.36 -32.44 -7.90
CA GLU A 83 5.16 -32.69 -8.73
C GLU A 83 3.85 -32.31 -8.02
N LEU A 84 3.86 -32.21 -6.68
CA LEU A 84 2.72 -31.78 -5.86
C LEU A 84 2.50 -30.25 -5.91
N GLU A 85 3.58 -29.46 -6.00
CA GLU A 85 3.49 -27.99 -6.14
C GLU A 85 2.96 -27.55 -7.50
N ARG A 86 3.05 -28.42 -8.52
CA ARG A 86 2.52 -28.17 -9.88
C ARG A 86 1.00 -28.20 -9.95
N LYS A 87 0.30 -28.79 -8.98
CA LYS A 87 -1.16 -28.95 -9.01
C LYS A 87 -1.93 -27.92 -8.19
N THR A 88 -1.25 -27.12 -7.36
CA THR A 88 -1.88 -26.09 -6.51
C THR A 88 -1.59 -24.66 -6.97
N SER A 89 -0.76 -24.46 -8.00
CA SER A 89 -0.58 -23.14 -8.60
C SER A 89 -1.71 -22.85 -9.58
N PHE A 90 -2.63 -21.97 -9.17
CA PHE A 90 -3.48 -21.24 -10.11
C PHE A 90 -2.59 -20.63 -11.20
N ALA A 91 -3.00 -20.81 -12.45
CA ALA A 91 -2.25 -20.59 -13.68
C ALA A 91 -1.28 -19.41 -13.60
N SER A 92 0.01 -19.72 -13.41
CA SER A 92 1.08 -18.77 -13.68
C SER A 92 1.13 -18.58 -15.19
N VAL A 93 0.63 -17.43 -15.66
CA VAL A 93 0.70 -16.99 -17.05
C VAL A 93 2.15 -17.16 -17.54
N HIS A 94 2.33 -17.87 -18.66
CA HIS A 94 3.62 -17.96 -19.35
C HIS A 94 4.09 -16.55 -19.72
N VAL A 95 5.17 -16.09 -19.08
CA VAL A 95 5.88 -14.89 -19.50
C VAL A 95 7.12 -15.35 -20.26
N ASP A 96 7.08 -15.21 -21.58
CA ASP A 96 8.25 -15.43 -22.43
C ASP A 96 9.39 -14.49 -22.00
N ALA A 97 10.58 -15.08 -21.87
CA ALA A 97 11.77 -14.41 -21.39
C ALA A 97 12.39 -13.52 -22.48
N GLY A 98 11.88 -12.31 -22.63
CA GLY A 98 12.55 -11.19 -23.28
C GLY A 98 12.61 -10.02 -22.30
N GLU A 99 13.83 -9.50 -22.06
CA GLU A 99 14.16 -8.21 -21.44
C GLU A 99 13.11 -7.65 -20.45
N ALA A 100 13.39 -7.74 -19.13
CA ALA A 100 12.46 -7.43 -18.04
C ALA A 100 11.98 -5.96 -18.05
N ALA A 101 11.10 -5.64 -19.00
CA ALA A 101 10.36 -4.42 -19.09
C ALA A 101 9.41 -4.39 -17.89
N ARG A 102 9.36 -3.24 -17.22
CA ARG A 102 8.42 -2.94 -16.16
C ARG A 102 7.02 -3.38 -16.60
N GLN A 103 6.50 -4.45 -15.99
CA GLN A 103 5.15 -4.92 -16.29
C GLN A 103 4.16 -3.91 -15.75
N VAL A 104 3.46 -3.23 -16.66
CA VAL A 104 2.44 -2.23 -16.34
C VAL A 104 1.16 -2.57 -17.10
N PRO A 105 -0.02 -2.32 -16.52
CA PRO A 105 -1.26 -2.44 -17.23
C PRO A 105 -1.27 -1.51 -18.45
N ARG A 106 -1.84 -1.99 -19.55
CA ARG A 106 -2.15 -1.16 -20.71
C ARG A 106 -3.03 0.02 -20.29
N ALA A 107 -2.81 1.16 -20.94
CA ALA A 107 -3.64 2.35 -20.79
C ALA A 107 -5.08 2.03 -21.16
N ARG A 108 -6.02 2.33 -20.28
CA ARG A 108 -7.43 1.91 -20.38
C ARG A 108 -8.38 2.85 -19.68
N GLU A 109 -9.60 2.90 -20.16
CA GLU A 109 -10.71 3.57 -19.49
C GLU A 109 -11.74 2.57 -18.97
N HIS A 110 -12.66 3.02 -18.12
CA HIS A 110 -13.72 2.21 -17.52
C HIS A 110 -13.23 0.97 -16.75
N ALA A 111 -11.97 0.98 -16.30
CA ALA A 111 -11.46 -0.10 -15.48
C ALA A 111 -12.08 -0.06 -14.08
N ALA A 112 -12.41 -1.24 -13.56
CA ALA A 112 -12.84 -1.39 -12.19
C ALA A 112 -11.63 -1.58 -11.29
N MET A 113 -11.72 -1.06 -10.07
CA MET A 113 -10.69 -1.19 -9.05
C MET A 113 -11.31 -1.73 -7.77
N ALA A 114 -10.54 -2.52 -7.04
CA ALA A 114 -10.86 -3.01 -5.71
C ALA A 114 -9.61 -2.96 -4.84
N TYR A 115 -9.78 -2.85 -3.52
CA TYR A 115 -8.66 -2.85 -2.57
C TYR A 115 -8.84 -4.01 -1.58
N ASP A 116 -7.76 -4.79 -1.42
CA ASP A 116 -7.61 -5.80 -0.39
C ASP A 116 -6.78 -5.22 0.76
N ALA A 117 -7.42 -5.09 1.92
CA ALA A 117 -6.82 -4.52 3.12
C ALA A 117 -5.85 -5.47 3.83
N GLU A 118 -6.02 -6.79 3.70
CA GLU A 118 -5.18 -7.77 4.40
C GLU A 118 -3.76 -7.77 3.80
N GLU A 119 -3.67 -7.79 2.48
CA GLU A 119 -2.41 -7.82 1.73
C GLU A 119 -1.95 -6.43 1.25
N SER A 120 -2.75 -5.39 1.50
CA SER A 120 -2.54 -4.03 0.96
C SER A 120 -2.36 -4.03 -0.57
N LEU A 121 -3.22 -4.79 -1.26
CA LEU A 121 -3.19 -4.94 -2.71
C LEU A 121 -4.32 -4.15 -3.36
N LEU A 122 -3.96 -3.35 -4.35
CA LEU A 122 -4.91 -2.72 -5.25
C LEU A 122 -5.09 -3.61 -6.47
N VAL A 123 -6.32 -4.04 -6.71
CA VAL A 123 -6.71 -4.91 -7.82
C VAL A 123 -7.36 -4.07 -8.91
N LEU A 124 -6.95 -4.27 -10.15
CA LEU A 124 -7.47 -3.61 -11.35
C LEU A 124 -7.91 -4.70 -12.34
N PHE A 125 -9.12 -4.58 -12.85
CA PHE A 125 -9.65 -5.51 -13.84
C PHE A 125 -10.59 -4.83 -14.82
N GLY A 126 -10.75 -5.47 -15.98
CA GLY A 126 -11.61 -4.96 -17.04
C GLY A 126 -11.10 -3.67 -17.67
N GLY A 127 -12.05 -2.86 -18.12
CA GLY A 127 -11.81 -1.66 -18.89
C GLY A 127 -11.78 -1.93 -20.39
N TRP A 128 -11.63 -0.84 -21.14
CA TRP A 128 -11.74 -0.84 -22.59
C TRP A 128 -10.53 -0.16 -23.23
N VAL A 129 -9.99 -0.82 -24.26
CA VAL A 129 -8.88 -0.35 -25.12
C VAL A 129 -9.03 -0.98 -26.49
N ASP A 130 -9.76 -0.32 -27.39
CA ASP A 130 -10.22 -0.86 -28.70
C ASP A 130 -11.17 -2.08 -28.58
N ASP A 131 -11.00 -2.89 -27.53
CA ASP A 131 -11.84 -4.02 -27.12
C ASP A 131 -11.90 -4.10 -25.58
N TRP A 132 -12.84 -4.89 -25.06
CA TRP A 132 -12.94 -5.20 -23.64
C TRP A 132 -11.74 -6.04 -23.18
N LEU A 133 -11.17 -5.66 -22.04
CA LEU A 133 -10.05 -6.38 -21.45
C LEU A 133 -10.55 -7.40 -20.42
N ASP A 134 -9.93 -8.57 -20.40
CA ASP A 134 -10.18 -9.67 -19.45
C ASP A 134 -8.91 -10.03 -18.66
N ASP A 135 -8.04 -9.05 -18.45
CA ASP A 135 -6.81 -9.17 -17.65
C ASP A 135 -7.02 -8.65 -16.21
N LEU A 136 -6.20 -9.18 -15.30
CA LEU A 136 -6.18 -8.84 -13.89
C LEU A 136 -4.79 -8.31 -13.52
N TRP A 137 -4.75 -7.14 -12.90
CA TRP A 137 -3.53 -6.52 -12.40
C TRP A 137 -3.62 -6.26 -10.91
N THR A 138 -2.52 -6.47 -10.22
CA THR A 138 -2.40 -6.19 -8.79
C THR A 138 -1.20 -5.29 -8.54
N LEU A 139 -1.38 -4.31 -7.65
CA LEU A 139 -0.33 -3.41 -7.20
C LEU A 139 -0.25 -3.43 -5.69
N ASN A 140 0.91 -3.75 -5.14
CA ASN A 140 1.16 -3.60 -3.70
C ASN A 140 1.28 -2.11 -3.37
N VAL A 141 0.42 -1.64 -2.47
CA VAL A 141 0.37 -0.24 -2.04
C VAL A 141 0.70 -0.08 -0.55
N SER A 142 1.23 -1.12 0.11
CA SER A 142 1.58 -1.12 1.55
C SER A 142 2.44 0.07 1.97
N SER A 143 3.40 0.48 1.13
CA SER A 143 4.26 1.65 1.39
C SER A 143 3.52 2.99 1.33
N VAL A 144 2.42 3.05 0.57
CA VAL A 144 1.60 4.26 0.38
C VAL A 144 0.53 4.37 1.46
N VAL A 145 -0.13 3.26 1.79
CA VAL A 145 -1.22 3.23 2.78
C VAL A 145 -0.72 3.07 4.21
N GLY A 146 0.47 2.48 4.38
CA GLY A 146 1.06 2.20 5.67
C GLY A 146 0.41 0.99 6.37
N PRO A 147 0.90 0.63 7.57
CA PRO A 147 0.24 -0.37 8.39
C PRO A 147 -1.19 0.08 8.77
N PRO A 148 -2.10 -0.87 9.08
CA PRO A 148 -3.47 -0.55 9.47
C PRO A 148 -3.58 0.13 10.84
N TYR A 149 -2.46 0.35 11.53
CA TYR A 149 -2.35 1.02 12.81
C TYR A 149 -1.31 2.13 12.76
N ALA A 150 -1.45 3.14 13.62
CA ALA A 150 -0.44 4.17 13.81
C ALA A 150 -0.17 4.40 15.29
N VAL A 151 1.11 4.52 15.64
CA VAL A 151 1.56 4.89 16.99
C VAL A 151 1.75 6.41 17.04
N THR A 152 1.10 7.08 17.99
CA THR A 152 1.19 8.53 18.15
C THR A 152 2.08 8.94 19.31
N SER A 153 2.01 8.23 20.44
CA SER A 153 2.82 8.55 21.61
C SER A 153 2.91 7.38 22.60
N ILE A 154 3.81 7.51 23.57
CA ILE A 154 4.01 6.54 24.66
C ILE A 154 4.05 7.28 25.99
N ARG A 155 3.43 6.71 27.04
CA ARG A 155 3.35 7.30 28.39
C ARG A 155 3.51 6.23 29.48
N PRO A 156 4.36 6.46 30.51
CA PRO A 156 5.37 7.52 30.59
C PRO A 156 6.45 7.34 29.51
N ASN A 157 7.09 8.43 29.10
CA ASN A 157 8.18 8.42 28.10
C ASN A 157 9.57 8.18 28.72
N LEU A 158 9.65 8.07 30.05
CA LEU A 158 10.87 7.89 30.80
C LEU A 158 10.63 6.83 31.88
N GLY A 159 11.66 6.03 32.14
CA GLY A 159 11.62 4.99 33.17
C GLY A 159 13.01 4.50 33.55
N PRO A 160 13.11 3.65 34.58
CA PRO A 160 14.39 3.09 35.03
C PRO A 160 15.06 2.20 33.97
N VAL A 161 16.39 2.18 33.95
CA VAL A 161 17.23 1.35 33.07
C VAL A 161 16.97 -0.15 33.28
N THR A 162 16.46 -0.54 34.45
CA THR A 162 16.05 -1.92 34.78
C THR A 162 14.82 -2.40 34.03
N GLY A 163 14.08 -1.52 33.34
CA GLY A 163 12.83 -1.84 32.68
C GLY A 163 11.68 -2.09 33.66
N SER A 164 10.72 -2.90 33.24
CA SER A 164 9.49 -3.29 33.97
C SER A 164 8.47 -2.17 34.23
N THR A 165 8.70 -0.97 33.69
CA THR A 165 7.73 0.13 33.73
C THR A 165 6.55 -0.21 32.84
N LEU A 166 5.33 -0.12 33.38
CA LEU A 166 4.12 -0.21 32.58
C LEU A 166 3.98 1.07 31.75
N VAL A 167 3.93 0.91 30.43
CA VAL A 167 3.76 2.00 29.48
C VAL A 167 2.47 1.79 28.67
N SER A 168 1.72 2.87 28.49
CA SER A 168 0.61 2.98 27.56
C SER A 168 1.12 3.54 26.24
N VAL A 169 0.95 2.77 25.17
CA VAL A 169 1.21 3.18 23.79
C VAL A 169 -0.11 3.64 23.20
N LEU A 170 -0.17 4.91 22.86
CA LEU A 170 -1.34 5.57 22.29
C LEU A 170 -1.24 5.62 20.77
N GLY A 171 -2.37 5.48 20.10
CA GLY A 171 -2.40 5.34 18.65
C GLY A 171 -3.82 5.26 18.10
N ALA A 172 -3.92 4.70 16.91
CA ALA A 172 -5.17 4.40 16.24
C ALA A 172 -5.03 3.08 15.47
N GLY A 173 -6.15 2.38 15.26
CA GLY A 173 -6.19 1.16 14.45
C GLY A 173 -5.59 -0.07 15.14
N PHE A 174 -5.42 -0.05 16.48
CA PHE A 174 -5.03 -1.26 17.19
C PHE A 174 -6.18 -2.28 17.17
N THR A 175 -5.83 -3.54 16.94
CA THR A 175 -6.79 -4.66 16.93
C THR A 175 -6.44 -5.66 18.03
N GLU A 176 -7.46 -6.34 18.55
CA GLU A 176 -7.25 -7.43 19.50
C GLU A 176 -6.48 -8.58 18.84
N GLY A 177 -5.52 -9.16 19.56
CA GLY A 177 -4.67 -10.24 19.05
C GLY A 177 -3.29 -10.26 19.70
N SER A 178 -2.35 -10.95 19.05
CA SER A 178 -0.96 -10.98 19.50
C SER A 178 -0.26 -9.67 19.15
N ILE A 179 -0.08 -8.80 20.14
CA ILE A 179 0.61 -7.51 19.98
C ILE A 179 2.02 -7.63 20.56
N THR A 180 3.01 -7.17 19.79
CA THR A 180 4.41 -7.10 20.23
C THR A 180 4.90 -5.68 20.08
N VAL A 181 5.41 -5.11 21.17
CA VAL A 181 6.05 -3.79 21.17
C VAL A 181 7.55 -4.00 21.10
N ARG A 182 8.17 -3.45 20.05
CA ARG A 182 9.62 -3.46 19.87
C ARG A 182 10.23 -2.18 20.42
N PHE A 183 11.08 -2.32 21.44
CA PHE A 183 11.96 -1.25 21.87
C PHE A 183 13.29 -1.38 21.15
N GLN A 184 13.69 -0.35 20.40
CA GLN A 184 14.89 -0.38 19.56
C GLN A 184 15.86 0.76 19.92
N SER A 185 17.14 0.44 19.97
CA SER A 185 18.30 1.34 19.94
C SER A 185 19.08 1.09 18.64
N GLN A 186 20.18 1.81 18.41
CA GLN A 186 20.91 1.82 17.14
C GLN A 186 21.22 0.41 16.59
N GLU A 187 21.71 -0.50 17.43
CA GLU A 187 22.09 -1.86 17.01
C GLU A 187 21.25 -2.98 17.65
N HIS A 188 20.48 -2.65 18.69
CA HIS A 188 19.78 -3.63 19.51
C HIS A 188 18.28 -3.38 19.56
N HIS A 189 17.50 -4.46 19.58
CA HIS A 189 16.06 -4.38 19.80
C HIS A 189 15.63 -5.48 20.77
N VAL A 190 14.58 -5.20 21.52
CA VAL A 190 13.90 -6.16 22.37
C VAL A 190 12.41 -6.08 22.12
N ASP A 191 11.83 -7.25 21.87
CA ASP A 191 10.41 -7.44 21.67
C ASP A 191 9.76 -7.84 22.99
N VAL A 192 8.71 -7.13 23.38
CA VAL A 192 7.91 -7.45 24.56
C VAL A 192 6.45 -7.70 24.16
N PRO A 193 5.75 -8.61 24.84
CA PRO A 193 4.31 -8.75 24.65
C PRO A 193 3.61 -7.46 25.12
N ALA A 194 2.56 -7.10 24.40
CA ALA A 194 1.65 -6.02 24.76
C ALA A 194 0.23 -6.56 24.94
N GLU A 195 -0.51 -5.92 25.82
CA GLU A 195 -1.91 -6.20 26.08
C GLU A 195 -2.77 -5.17 25.34
N PHE A 196 -3.78 -5.67 24.63
CA PHE A 196 -4.77 -4.82 24.00
C PHE A 196 -5.68 -4.20 25.06
N VAL A 197 -5.81 -2.87 25.07
CA VAL A 197 -6.75 -2.16 25.95
C VAL A 197 -7.93 -1.61 25.14
N SER A 198 -7.64 -0.95 24.03
CA SER A 198 -8.65 -0.41 23.10
C SER A 198 -8.05 -0.18 21.72
N SER A 199 -8.89 0.17 20.73
CA SER A 199 -8.42 0.53 19.38
C SER A 199 -7.45 1.73 19.34
N THR A 200 -7.32 2.45 20.46
CA THR A 200 -6.46 3.63 20.61
C THR A 200 -5.37 3.47 21.66
N GLU A 201 -5.33 2.36 22.40
CA GLU A 201 -4.37 2.14 23.47
C GLU A 201 -3.98 0.67 23.62
N VAL A 202 -2.67 0.43 23.76
CA VAL A 202 -2.10 -0.87 24.13
C VAL A 202 -1.10 -0.67 25.25
N THR A 203 -1.00 -1.61 26.19
CA THR A 203 -0.08 -1.53 27.32
C THR A 203 1.05 -2.53 27.18
N ALA A 204 2.26 -2.12 27.53
CA ALA A 204 3.44 -3.01 27.50
C ALA A 204 4.35 -2.76 28.71
N ARG A 205 5.24 -3.70 29.01
CA ARG A 205 6.28 -3.50 30.03
C ARG A 205 7.61 -3.20 29.35
N THR A 206 8.28 -2.14 29.78
CA THR A 206 9.58 -1.77 29.20
C THR A 206 10.63 -2.87 29.42
N ALA A 207 11.46 -3.10 28.40
CA ALA A 207 12.57 -4.04 28.48
C ALA A 207 13.69 -3.51 29.41
N CYS A 208 14.45 -4.42 30.01
CA CYS A 208 15.67 -4.08 30.73
C CYS A 208 16.77 -3.68 29.75
N VAL A 209 17.31 -2.46 29.89
CA VAL A 209 18.32 -1.92 28.97
C VAL A 209 19.63 -2.70 29.06
N LYS A 210 20.10 -3.03 30.29
CA LYS A 210 21.37 -3.74 30.52
C LYS A 210 21.39 -5.18 30.00
N GLY A 211 20.21 -5.80 29.87
CA GLY A 211 20.05 -7.18 29.41
C GLY A 211 19.61 -7.29 27.95
N GLY A 212 19.47 -6.18 27.20
CA GLY A 212 18.91 -6.25 25.86
C GLY A 212 19.21 -5.11 24.88
N ILE A 213 19.18 -3.83 25.30
CA ILE A 213 19.16 -2.68 24.36
C ILE A 213 20.43 -1.79 24.42
N GLY A 214 21.13 -1.77 25.56
CA GLY A 214 22.22 -0.83 25.83
C GLY A 214 23.57 -1.46 26.10
N GLN A 215 23.92 -2.55 25.41
CA GLN A 215 25.33 -2.95 25.29
C GLN A 215 25.96 -2.38 24.03
#